data_AF-A0A3M1SHX5-F1
#
_entry.id   AF-A0A3M1SHX5-F1
#
_cell.length_a   1.000
_cell.length_b   1.000
_cell.length_c   1.000
_cell.angle_alpha   90.00
_cell.angle_beta   90.00
_cell.angle_gamma   90.00
#
_symmetry.space_group_name_H-M   'P 1'
#
loop_
_entity.id
_entity.type
_entity.pdbx_description
1 polymer ?
#
loop_
_entity_poly.entity_id
_entity_poly.type
_entity_poly.pdbx_seq_one_letter_code
_entity_poly.pdbx_strand_id
1 'polypeptide(L)'
;MSGDVLSQAEVENLLNAMAKSAPAADKAGDSPSAGGTSGGGPRKPPRRSREKVMPYDFKRPERVGKEQMRALQTLHEGFSRNFAAGLSAMLRCMVEVKLTSVDQLTYDEFVFSLDNPTCFNLLRAEPLEGHLILDLNPSILYPIIDRLLGGGRESSPPVRRPLTDIERLLVGRITDLFLQELKHAWENVLELNPEVVRVESNPQLVQIVPPNEVVV
;
A
#
# COMPACT_ATOMS: atom_id res chain seq x y z
N MET A 1 28.93 1.08 -32.26
CA MET A 1 29.00 1.20 -30.79
C MET A 1 28.50 -0.11 -30.22
N SER A 2 29.39 -1.08 -30.15
CA SER A 2 29.12 -2.44 -29.68
C SER A 2 29.46 -2.47 -28.19
N GLY A 3 28.46 -2.70 -27.34
CA GLY A 3 28.64 -2.78 -25.89
C GLY A 3 29.52 -3.97 -25.52
N ASP A 4 30.52 -3.71 -24.69
CA ASP A 4 31.43 -4.70 -24.15
C ASP A 4 30.67 -5.60 -23.17
N VAL A 5 30.28 -6.79 -23.62
CA VAL A 5 29.53 -7.76 -22.82
C VAL A 5 30.54 -8.63 -22.09
N LEU A 6 30.69 -8.39 -20.78
CA LEU A 6 31.61 -9.14 -19.93
C LEU A 6 31.35 -10.64 -20.03
N SER A 7 32.44 -11.42 -20.14
CA SER A 7 32.37 -12.86 -20.26
C SER A 7 31.94 -13.49 -18.92
N GLN A 8 31.29 -14.66 -19.00
CA GLN A 8 30.78 -15.37 -17.82
C GLN A 8 31.90 -15.70 -16.79
N ALA A 9 33.13 -15.88 -17.26
CA ALA A 9 34.31 -16.11 -16.43
C ALA A 9 34.77 -14.85 -15.65
N GLU A 10 34.57 -13.65 -16.19
CA GLU A 10 34.88 -12.39 -15.51
C GLU A 10 33.87 -12.11 -14.39
N VAL A 11 32.61 -12.47 -14.61
CA VAL A 11 31.55 -12.40 -13.58
C VAL A 11 31.85 -13.34 -12.42
N GLU A 12 32.29 -14.57 -12.69
CA GLU A 12 32.67 -15.53 -11.64
C GLU A 12 33.90 -15.08 -10.84
N ASN A 13 34.89 -14.47 -11.51
CA ASN A 13 36.05 -13.90 -10.82
C ASN A 13 35.68 -12.72 -9.91
N LEU A 14 34.75 -11.86 -10.32
CA LEU A 14 34.23 -10.77 -9.48
C LEU A 14 33.42 -11.28 -8.29
N LEU A 15 32.60 -12.32 -8.47
CA LEU A 15 31.87 -12.97 -7.39
C LEU A 15 32.81 -13.59 -6.35
N ASN A 16 33.86 -14.29 -6.79
CA ASN A 16 34.86 -14.87 -5.90
C ASN A 16 35.71 -13.81 -5.17
N ALA A 17 35.95 -12.65 -5.79
CA ALA A 17 36.63 -11.53 -5.16
C ALA A 17 35.76 -10.87 -4.06
N MET A 18 34.44 -10.77 -4.27
CA MET A 18 33.51 -10.25 -3.24
C MET A 18 33.28 -11.25 -2.10
N ALA A 19 33.26 -12.55 -2.37
CA ALA A 19 33.09 -13.56 -1.32
C ALA A 19 34.27 -13.61 -0.33
N LYS A 20 35.48 -13.22 -0.77
CA LYS A 20 36.69 -13.19 0.06
C LYS A 20 36.83 -11.96 0.96
N SER A 21 35.97 -10.94 0.83
CA SER A 21 36.08 -9.68 1.59
C SER A 21 35.02 -9.49 2.69
N ALA A 22 34.26 -10.54 3.05
CA ALA A 22 33.41 -10.51 4.24
C ALA A 22 34.20 -10.91 5.51
N PRO A 23 34.14 -10.15 6.61
CA PRO A 23 34.90 -10.45 7.82
C PRO A 23 34.36 -11.68 8.56
N ALA A 24 35.29 -12.49 9.05
CA ALA A 24 35.10 -13.74 9.75
C ALA A 24 34.19 -13.61 10.99
N ALA A 25 33.17 -14.47 11.05
CA ALA A 25 32.44 -14.78 12.26
C ALA A 25 33.21 -15.87 13.03
N ASP A 26 33.75 -15.50 14.18
CA ASP A 26 34.47 -16.37 15.11
C ASP A 26 33.53 -17.44 15.71
N LYS A 27 33.96 -18.70 15.66
CA LYS A 27 33.36 -19.82 16.40
C LYS A 27 34.38 -20.39 17.39
N ALA A 28 34.02 -20.42 18.67
CA ALA A 28 34.43 -21.38 19.71
C ALA A 28 33.72 -20.95 21.01
N GLY A 29 33.19 -21.77 21.91
CA GLY A 29 33.23 -23.20 22.19
C GLY A 29 32.52 -23.38 23.54
N ASP A 30 32.01 -24.57 23.81
CA ASP A 30 31.00 -24.90 24.83
C ASP A 30 31.61 -25.20 26.24
N SER A 31 30.93 -24.72 27.29
CA SER A 31 30.80 -25.19 28.71
C SER A 31 32.04 -25.46 29.62
N PRO A 32 31.94 -25.60 30.97
CA PRO A 32 30.86 -25.32 31.95
C PRO A 32 31.30 -24.52 33.21
N SER A 33 30.34 -24.31 34.13
CA SER A 33 30.46 -23.72 35.47
C SER A 33 31.46 -24.42 36.43
N ALA A 34 32.30 -23.65 37.14
CA ALA A 34 32.57 -23.76 38.59
C ALA A 34 33.56 -22.68 39.12
N GLY A 35 33.17 -21.98 40.20
CA GLY A 35 34.02 -21.54 41.33
C GLY A 35 35.07 -20.43 41.18
N GLY A 36 34.96 -19.39 42.04
CA GLY A 36 36.13 -18.74 42.67
C GLY A 36 36.44 -17.26 42.37
N THR A 37 36.06 -16.39 43.32
CA THR A 37 36.85 -15.28 43.93
C THR A 37 37.42 -14.11 43.10
N SER A 38 36.96 -12.90 43.46
CA SER A 38 37.59 -11.55 43.48
C SER A 38 38.73 -11.17 42.50
N GLY A 39 38.51 -10.07 41.76
CA GLY A 39 39.58 -9.27 41.17
C GLY A 39 39.03 -8.11 40.33
N GLY A 40 39.16 -6.88 40.83
CA GLY A 40 38.64 -5.67 40.19
C GLY A 40 39.37 -5.30 38.90
N GLY A 41 38.62 -5.11 37.82
CA GLY A 41 39.07 -4.56 36.54
C GLY A 41 38.01 -3.61 35.97
N PRO A 42 38.41 -2.61 35.14
CA PRO A 42 37.62 -1.40 34.89
C PRO A 42 36.32 -1.67 34.12
N ARG A 43 35.22 -1.11 34.63
CA ARG A 43 33.87 -1.18 34.02
C ARG A 43 33.87 -0.55 32.63
N LYS A 44 33.59 -1.35 31.60
CA LYS A 44 33.25 -0.85 30.24
C LYS A 44 31.98 0.02 30.33
N PRO A 45 31.95 1.21 29.69
CA PRO A 45 30.76 2.04 29.66
C PRO A 45 29.64 1.36 28.86
N PRO A 46 28.36 1.61 29.20
CA PRO A 46 27.23 1.00 28.52
C PRO A 46 27.21 1.43 27.05
N ARG A 47 27.13 0.44 26.15
CA ARG A 47 26.96 0.68 24.71
C ARG A 47 25.61 1.37 24.51
N ARG A 48 25.63 2.67 24.19
CA ARG A 48 24.43 3.38 23.72
C ARG A 48 23.91 2.65 22.49
N SER A 49 22.64 2.24 22.53
CA SER A 49 21.92 1.72 21.37
C SER A 49 22.10 2.72 20.23
N ARG A 50 22.63 2.25 19.09
CA ARG A 50 22.69 3.07 17.88
C ARG A 50 21.27 3.52 17.56
N GLU A 51 20.99 4.80 17.77
CA GLU A 51 19.76 5.43 17.30
C GLU A 51 19.60 5.11 15.82
N LYS A 52 18.42 4.62 15.45
CA LYS A 52 18.11 4.24 14.09
C LYS A 52 17.93 5.53 13.28
N VAL A 53 19.03 6.03 12.72
CA VAL A 53 19.02 7.22 11.87
C VAL A 53 18.23 6.88 10.61
N MET A 54 17.08 7.51 10.43
CA MET A 54 16.33 7.46 9.18
C MET A 54 16.68 8.69 8.34
N PRO A 55 17.01 8.53 7.04
CA PRO A 55 17.17 9.67 6.15
C PRO A 55 15.84 10.42 6.05
N TYR A 56 15.87 11.73 6.31
CA TYR A 56 14.72 12.62 6.18
C TYR A 56 14.85 13.43 4.89
N ASP A 57 13.85 13.33 4.02
CA ASP A 57 13.83 14.09 2.77
C ASP A 57 13.24 15.49 3.00
N PHE A 58 14.11 16.48 3.17
CA PHE A 58 13.70 17.88 3.35
C PHE A 58 12.96 18.48 2.14
N LYS A 59 12.99 17.82 0.98
CA LYS A 59 12.20 18.25 -0.20
C LYS A 59 10.75 17.79 -0.11
N ARG A 60 10.44 16.84 0.77
CA ARG A 60 9.11 16.28 1.05
C ARG A 60 8.82 16.39 2.54
N PRO A 61 8.55 17.59 3.07
CA PRO A 61 8.14 17.70 4.46
C PRO A 61 6.90 16.83 4.68
N GLU A 62 6.99 15.83 5.57
CA GLU A 62 5.84 15.03 6.04
C GLU A 62 4.80 16.02 6.58
N ARG A 63 3.76 16.31 5.79
CA ARG A 63 2.70 17.26 6.16
C ARG A 63 1.79 16.67 7.23
N VAL A 64 1.65 15.35 7.25
CA VAL A 64 0.83 14.60 8.21
C VAL A 64 1.73 13.92 9.24
N GLY A 65 1.46 14.17 10.51
CA GLY A 65 2.25 13.64 11.62
C GLY A 65 2.13 12.12 11.75
N LYS A 66 3.17 11.47 12.27
CA LYS A 66 3.22 9.99 12.43
C LYS A 66 2.07 9.43 13.26
N GLU A 67 1.56 10.20 14.22
CA GLU A 67 0.39 9.81 15.03
C GLU A 67 -0.90 9.78 14.20
N GLN A 68 -1.10 10.79 13.33
CA GLN A 68 -2.24 10.86 12.43
C GLN A 68 -2.22 9.74 11.40
N MET A 69 -1.04 9.40 10.86
CA MET A 69 -0.87 8.25 9.97
C MET A 69 -1.27 6.93 10.64
N ARG A 70 -0.88 6.74 11.91
CA ARG A 70 -1.28 5.55 12.68
C ARG A 70 -2.79 5.51 12.93
N ALA A 71 -3.40 6.66 13.23
CA ALA A 71 -4.84 6.76 13.40
C ALA A 71 -5.58 6.38 12.10
N LEU A 72 -5.12 6.89 10.94
CA LEU A 72 -5.66 6.52 9.63
C LEU A 72 -5.50 5.02 9.34
N GLN A 73 -4.35 4.45 9.69
CA GLN A 73 -4.12 3.01 9.54
C GLN A 73 -5.13 2.19 10.37
N THR A 74 -5.29 2.51 11.66
CA THR A 74 -6.25 1.81 12.53
C THR A 74 -7.69 1.96 12.04
N LEU A 75 -8.05 3.15 11.54
CA LEU A 75 -9.37 3.42 10.95
C LEU A 75 -9.60 2.52 9.72
N HIS A 76 -8.65 2.49 8.78
CA HIS A 76 -8.78 1.69 7.55
C HIS A 76 -8.69 0.18 7.79
N GLU A 77 -7.95 -0.27 8.82
CA GLU A 77 -7.97 -1.67 9.25
C GLU A 77 -9.37 -2.08 9.74
N GLY A 78 -10.05 -1.21 10.52
CA GLY A 78 -11.43 -1.43 10.93
C GLY A 78 -12.40 -1.48 9.75
N PHE A 79 -12.34 -0.46 8.89
CA PHE A 79 -13.09 -0.37 7.64
C PHE A 79 -12.96 -1.63 6.79
N SER A 80 -11.73 -2.13 6.58
CA SER A 80 -11.46 -3.27 5.71
C SER A 80 -12.24 -4.53 6.10
N ARG A 81 -12.44 -4.77 7.39
CA ARG A 81 -13.20 -5.92 7.90
C ARG A 81 -14.69 -5.79 7.60
N ASN A 82 -15.26 -4.61 7.80
CA ASN A 82 -16.68 -4.38 7.55
C ASN A 82 -16.96 -4.40 6.04
N PHE A 83 -16.11 -3.75 5.24
CA PHE A 83 -16.19 -3.80 3.79
C PHE A 83 -16.07 -5.22 3.25
N ALA A 84 -15.15 -6.04 3.77
CA ALA A 84 -15.05 -7.46 3.41
C ALA A 84 -16.34 -8.23 3.71
N ALA A 85 -16.96 -7.98 4.87
CA ALA A 85 -18.22 -8.61 5.27
C ALA A 85 -19.38 -8.19 4.34
N GLY A 86 -19.52 -6.89 4.05
CA GLY A 86 -20.50 -6.36 3.12
C GLY A 86 -20.33 -6.91 1.70
N LEU A 87 -19.08 -6.94 1.22
CA LEU A 87 -18.76 -7.45 -0.11
C LEU A 87 -19.02 -8.96 -0.20
N SER A 88 -18.68 -9.72 0.84
CA SER A 88 -18.98 -11.15 0.94
C SER A 88 -20.49 -11.41 0.89
N ALA A 89 -21.29 -10.60 1.61
CA ALA A 89 -22.74 -10.70 1.61
C ALA A 89 -23.34 -10.40 0.21
N MET A 90 -22.83 -9.37 -0.45
CA MET A 90 -23.26 -8.98 -1.81
C MET A 90 -22.93 -10.06 -2.85
N LEU A 91 -21.72 -10.63 -2.81
CA LEU A 91 -21.25 -11.59 -3.82
C LEU A 91 -21.60 -13.05 -3.50
N ARG A 92 -22.10 -13.33 -2.29
CA ARG A 92 -22.37 -14.67 -1.76
C ARG A 92 -21.14 -15.58 -1.92
N CYS A 93 -19.97 -15.04 -1.58
CA CYS A 93 -18.70 -15.76 -1.54
C CYS A 93 -17.84 -15.21 -0.39
N MET A 94 -16.84 -15.99 0.02
CA MET A 94 -15.88 -15.53 1.03
C MET A 94 -14.89 -14.58 0.37
N VAL A 95 -14.89 -13.32 0.82
CA VAL A 95 -13.95 -12.28 0.38
C VAL A 95 -13.08 -11.87 1.55
N GLU A 96 -11.76 -11.80 1.31
CA GLU A 96 -10.79 -11.29 2.27
C GLU A 96 -10.29 -9.93 1.77
N VAL A 97 -10.38 -8.91 2.63
CA VAL A 97 -9.81 -7.57 2.38
C VAL A 97 -8.84 -7.27 3.52
N LYS A 98 -7.64 -6.83 3.17
CA LYS A 98 -6.58 -6.46 4.12
C LYS A 98 -6.02 -5.10 3.72
N LEU A 99 -5.79 -4.24 4.71
CA LEU A 99 -5.01 -3.03 4.50
C LEU A 99 -3.55 -3.42 4.19
N THR A 100 -3.01 -2.93 3.08
CA THR A 100 -1.62 -3.20 2.68
C THR A 100 -0.65 -2.17 3.27
N SER A 101 -0.92 -0.89 3.06
CA SER A 101 -0.12 0.22 3.60
C SER A 101 -0.94 1.51 3.63
N VAL A 102 -0.43 2.51 4.36
CA VAL A 102 -0.90 3.89 4.34
C VAL A 102 0.34 4.75 4.19
N ASP A 103 0.50 5.37 3.02
CA ASP A 103 1.72 6.04 2.61
C ASP A 103 1.40 7.49 2.19
N GLN A 104 2.36 8.39 2.32
CA GLN A 104 2.25 9.75 1.81
C GLN A 104 3.04 9.84 0.50
N LEU A 105 2.39 10.28 -0.57
CA LEU A 105 3.01 10.43 -1.89
C LEU A 105 2.54 11.70 -2.57
N THR A 106 3.22 12.12 -3.63
CA THR A 106 2.71 13.25 -4.43
C THR A 106 1.54 12.80 -5.31
N TYR A 107 0.66 13.72 -5.66
CA TYR A 107 -0.45 13.44 -6.57
C TYR A 107 0.01 12.82 -7.90
N ASP A 108 1.12 13.33 -8.44
CA ASP A 108 1.70 12.81 -9.68
C ASP A 108 2.14 11.34 -9.53
N GLU A 109 2.86 11.02 -8.44
CA GLU A 109 3.27 9.64 -8.14
C GLU A 109 2.07 8.72 -7.99
N PHE A 110 0.98 9.21 -7.39
CA PHE A 110 -0.25 8.44 -7.22
C PHE A 110 -0.87 8.11 -8.57
N VAL A 111 -1.10 9.12 -9.41
CA VAL A 111 -1.70 8.96 -10.75
C VAL A 111 -0.83 8.07 -11.65
N PHE A 112 0.50 8.20 -11.57
CA PHE A 112 1.43 7.35 -12.34
C PHE A 112 1.50 5.89 -11.85
N SER A 113 1.10 5.61 -10.61
CA SER A 113 1.07 4.24 -10.07
C SER A 113 -0.16 3.43 -10.52
N LEU A 114 -1.18 4.10 -11.06
CA LEU A 114 -2.44 3.47 -11.47
C LEU A 114 -2.36 2.86 -12.87
N ASP A 115 -3.11 1.78 -13.07
CA ASP A 115 -3.30 1.20 -14.39
C ASP A 115 -4.12 2.13 -15.30
N ASN A 116 -3.87 2.06 -16.60
CA ASN A 116 -4.68 2.75 -17.60
C ASN A 116 -5.13 1.74 -18.67
N PRO A 117 -6.43 1.42 -18.78
CA PRO A 117 -7.57 2.01 -18.07
C PRO A 117 -7.75 1.49 -16.64
N THR A 118 -8.38 2.30 -15.77
CA THR A 118 -8.82 1.92 -14.41
C THR A 118 -10.24 2.42 -14.12
N CYS A 119 -10.82 2.11 -12.97
CA CYS A 119 -12.07 2.73 -12.51
C CYS A 119 -11.73 3.79 -11.46
N PHE A 120 -11.53 5.02 -11.94
CA PHE A 120 -11.14 6.16 -11.13
C PHE A 120 -12.38 6.94 -10.68
N ASN A 121 -12.70 6.90 -9.40
CA ASN A 121 -13.87 7.56 -8.82
C ASN A 121 -13.42 8.82 -8.09
N LEU A 122 -13.91 9.97 -8.53
CA LEU A 122 -13.77 11.24 -7.83
C LEU A 122 -14.94 11.40 -6.87
N LEU A 123 -14.63 11.56 -5.59
CA LEU A 123 -15.59 11.63 -4.51
C LEU A 123 -15.55 13.02 -3.88
N ARG A 124 -16.69 13.47 -3.35
CA ARG A 124 -16.80 14.60 -2.43
C ARG A 124 -17.29 14.06 -1.09
N ALA A 125 -16.74 14.52 0.01
CA ALA A 125 -17.14 14.06 1.35
C ALA A 125 -17.43 15.25 2.25
N GLU A 126 -18.67 15.74 2.26
CA GLU A 126 -19.05 16.84 3.15
C GLU A 126 -18.93 16.40 4.62
N PRO A 127 -18.45 17.26 5.55
CA PRO A 127 -18.09 18.68 5.37
C PRO A 127 -16.61 18.94 5.00
N LEU A 128 -15.85 17.92 4.60
CA LEU A 128 -14.45 18.11 4.19
C LEU A 128 -14.41 18.92 2.89
N GLU A 129 -13.51 19.91 2.87
CA GLU A 129 -13.22 20.68 1.67
C GLU A 129 -12.28 19.88 0.75
N GLY A 130 -12.64 19.80 -0.53
CA GLY A 130 -11.85 19.13 -1.55
C GLY A 130 -12.47 17.83 -2.04
N HIS A 131 -11.60 16.96 -2.58
CA HIS A 131 -12.01 15.71 -3.22
C HIS A 131 -11.21 14.53 -2.66
N LEU A 132 -11.89 13.39 -2.54
CA LEU A 132 -11.24 12.10 -2.30
C LEU A 132 -11.20 11.32 -3.60
N ILE A 133 -10.24 10.41 -3.72
CA ILE A 133 -10.13 9.54 -4.88
C ILE A 133 -10.25 8.10 -4.43
N LEU A 134 -11.09 7.34 -5.12
CA LEU A 134 -11.19 5.90 -5.00
C LEU A 134 -10.85 5.27 -6.35
N ASP A 135 -9.70 4.60 -6.42
CA ASP A 135 -9.34 3.78 -7.56
C ASP A 135 -9.71 2.32 -7.32
N LEU A 136 -10.37 1.70 -8.32
CA LEU A 136 -10.70 0.28 -8.31
C LEU A 136 -10.07 -0.39 -9.52
N ASN A 137 -9.06 -1.22 -9.26
CA ASN A 137 -8.32 -1.90 -10.32
C ASN A 137 -9.23 -2.87 -11.10
N PRO A 138 -9.26 -2.80 -12.46
CA PRO A 138 -10.08 -3.69 -13.28
C PRO A 138 -9.81 -5.19 -13.07
N SER A 139 -8.59 -5.57 -12.66
CA SER A 139 -8.23 -6.95 -12.36
C SER A 139 -9.09 -7.58 -11.26
N ILE A 140 -9.60 -6.77 -10.33
CA ILE A 140 -10.51 -7.20 -9.26
C ILE A 140 -11.97 -6.98 -9.68
N LEU A 141 -12.25 -5.88 -10.39
CA LEU A 141 -13.61 -5.56 -10.82
C LEU A 141 -14.18 -6.55 -11.82
N TYR A 142 -13.43 -6.99 -12.84
CA TYR A 142 -13.95 -7.91 -13.84
C TYR A 142 -14.41 -9.26 -13.25
N PRO A 143 -13.64 -9.93 -12.38
CA PRO A 143 -14.13 -11.10 -11.64
C PRO A 143 -15.39 -10.83 -10.80
N ILE A 144 -15.49 -9.66 -10.16
CA ILE A 144 -16.68 -9.28 -9.38
C ILE A 144 -17.90 -9.09 -10.30
N ILE A 145 -17.73 -8.39 -11.42
CA ILE A 145 -18.77 -8.14 -12.41
C ILE A 145 -19.27 -9.47 -12.99
N ASP A 146 -18.36 -10.35 -13.40
CA ASP A 146 -18.70 -11.66 -13.95
C ASP A 146 -19.55 -12.45 -12.95
N ARG A 147 -19.14 -12.46 -11.68
CA ARG A 147 -19.92 -13.07 -10.59
C ARG A 147 -21.32 -12.46 -10.42
N LEU A 148 -21.44 -11.14 -10.50
CA LEU A 148 -22.74 -10.44 -10.39
C LEU A 148 -23.67 -10.75 -11.58
N LEU A 149 -23.10 -11.03 -12.76
CA LEU A 149 -23.82 -11.43 -13.97
C LEU A 149 -24.15 -12.93 -14.03
N GLY A 150 -23.78 -13.70 -13.00
CA GLY A 150 -24.04 -15.14 -12.93
C GLY A 150 -22.91 -16.00 -13.52
N GLY A 151 -21.74 -15.41 -13.75
CA GLY A 151 -20.52 -16.09 -14.16
C GLY A 151 -20.05 -17.16 -13.17
N GLY A 152 -19.37 -18.17 -13.72
CA GLY A 152 -18.85 -19.31 -12.98
C GLY A 152 -17.61 -18.99 -12.14
N ARG A 153 -16.87 -20.04 -11.76
CA ARG A 153 -15.57 -19.92 -11.06
C ARG A 153 -14.38 -19.89 -12.02
N GLU A 154 -14.65 -19.84 -13.32
CA GLU A 154 -13.63 -19.88 -14.35
C GLU A 154 -12.91 -18.53 -14.41
N SER A 155 -11.58 -18.57 -14.45
CA SER A 155 -10.78 -17.36 -14.59
C SER A 155 -10.92 -16.85 -16.02
N SER A 156 -11.68 -15.78 -16.22
CA SER A 156 -11.66 -15.03 -17.46
C SER A 156 -10.27 -14.40 -17.68
N PRO A 157 -9.77 -14.34 -18.93
CA PRO A 157 -8.50 -13.68 -19.23
C PRO A 157 -8.56 -12.21 -18.80
N PRO A 158 -7.43 -11.61 -18.37
CA PRO A 158 -7.40 -10.24 -17.89
C PRO A 158 -7.84 -9.29 -19.01
N VAL A 159 -8.97 -8.63 -18.79
CA VAL A 159 -9.55 -7.69 -19.75
C VAL A 159 -8.88 -6.33 -19.56
N ARG A 160 -8.23 -5.82 -20.61
CA ARG A 160 -7.56 -4.51 -20.63
C ARG A 160 -8.36 -3.49 -21.45
N ARG A 161 -9.60 -3.22 -21.04
CA ARG A 161 -10.44 -2.19 -21.66
C ARG A 161 -11.18 -1.36 -20.61
N PRO A 162 -11.65 -0.14 -20.96
CA PRO A 162 -12.55 0.62 -20.11
C PRO A 162 -13.85 -0.14 -19.84
N LEU A 163 -14.45 0.11 -18.67
CA LEU A 163 -15.77 -0.44 -18.33
C LEU A 163 -16.82 0.07 -19.33
N THR A 164 -17.79 -0.79 -19.68
CA THR A 164 -19.01 -0.42 -20.41
C THR A 164 -20.00 0.28 -19.47
N ASP A 165 -21.08 0.83 -20.01
CA ASP A 165 -22.13 1.47 -19.20
C ASP A 165 -22.81 0.50 -18.22
N ILE A 166 -23.08 -0.74 -18.66
CA ILE A 166 -23.70 -1.76 -17.80
C ILE A 166 -22.74 -2.16 -16.68
N GLU A 167 -21.45 -2.31 -17.01
CA GLU A 167 -20.42 -2.62 -16.01
C GLU A 167 -20.26 -1.48 -15.00
N ARG A 168 -20.28 -0.22 -15.45
CA ARG A 168 -20.27 0.95 -14.55
C ARG A 168 -21.44 0.93 -13.56
N LEU A 169 -22.64 0.57 -13.99
CA LEU A 169 -23.80 0.45 -13.11
C LEU A 169 -23.64 -0.66 -12.06
N LEU A 170 -22.99 -1.77 -12.42
CA LEU A 170 -22.69 -2.84 -11.47
C LEU A 170 -21.60 -2.44 -10.48
N VAL A 171 -20.53 -1.79 -10.95
CA VAL A 171 -19.46 -1.27 -10.10
C VAL A 171 -19.99 -0.18 -9.16
N GLY A 172 -20.97 0.62 -9.58
CA GLY A 172 -21.64 1.60 -8.72
C GLY A 172 -22.15 1.01 -7.40
N ARG A 173 -22.67 -0.23 -7.41
CA ARG A 173 -23.11 -0.90 -6.18
C ARG A 173 -21.97 -1.20 -5.21
N ILE A 174 -20.79 -1.51 -5.75
CA ILE A 174 -19.56 -1.75 -4.97
C ILE A 174 -19.07 -0.42 -4.39
N THR A 175 -19.08 0.64 -5.20
CA THR A 175 -18.73 1.99 -4.76
C THR A 175 -19.67 2.48 -3.68
N ASP A 176 -20.98 2.30 -3.81
CA ASP A 176 -21.97 2.70 -2.81
C ASP A 176 -21.74 1.97 -1.47
N LEU A 177 -21.48 0.66 -1.52
CA LEU A 177 -21.10 -0.11 -0.34
C LEU A 177 -19.81 0.42 0.29
N PHE A 178 -18.80 0.72 -0.52
CA PHE A 178 -17.55 1.33 -0.04
C PHE A 178 -17.82 2.67 0.67
N LEU A 179 -18.65 3.53 0.09
CA LEU A 179 -18.98 4.84 0.66
C LEU A 179 -19.75 4.72 1.98
N GLN A 180 -20.68 3.77 2.08
CA GLN A 180 -21.41 3.49 3.32
C GLN A 180 -20.47 3.04 4.43
N GLU A 181 -19.59 2.08 4.14
CA GLU A 181 -18.62 1.59 5.12
C GLU A 181 -17.58 2.65 5.49
N LEU A 182 -17.19 3.51 4.54
CA LEU A 182 -16.31 4.64 4.81
C LEU A 182 -16.98 5.62 5.77
N LYS A 183 -18.25 5.96 5.54
CA LYS A 183 -19.04 6.80 6.45
C LYS A 183 -19.06 6.23 7.87
N HIS A 184 -19.33 4.94 8.02
CA HIS A 184 -19.34 4.28 9.33
C HIS A 184 -17.96 4.26 10.00
N ALA A 185 -16.89 4.04 9.24
CA ALA A 185 -15.53 4.05 9.79
C ALA A 185 -15.12 5.42 10.32
N TRP A 186 -15.61 6.50 9.70
CA TRP A 186 -15.33 7.88 10.08
C TRP A 186 -16.26 8.46 11.15
N GLU A 187 -17.38 7.80 11.46
CA GLU A 187 -18.43 8.29 12.37
C GLU A 187 -17.91 8.76 13.74
N ASN A 188 -16.88 8.10 14.29
CA ASN A 188 -16.27 8.46 15.57
C ASN A 188 -15.35 9.69 15.51
N VAL A 189 -14.99 10.15 14.31
CA VAL A 189 -14.07 11.27 14.07
C VAL A 189 -14.84 12.46 13.51
N LEU A 190 -15.63 12.22 12.46
CA LEU A 190 -16.41 13.22 11.75
C LEU A 190 -17.55 12.54 10.99
N GLU A 191 -18.76 13.09 11.08
CA GLU A 191 -19.89 12.65 10.26
C GLU A 191 -19.66 13.03 8.79
N LEU A 192 -19.28 12.05 7.97
CA LEU A 192 -19.05 12.24 6.54
C LEU A 192 -20.29 11.89 5.72
N ASN A 193 -20.53 12.67 4.66
CA ASN A 193 -21.46 12.35 3.59
C ASN A 193 -20.71 12.21 2.27
N PRO A 194 -20.08 11.04 2.01
CA PRO A 194 -19.37 10.79 0.78
C PRO A 194 -20.32 10.52 -0.39
N GLU A 195 -20.04 11.15 -1.54
CA GLU A 195 -20.79 11.02 -2.78
C GLU A 195 -19.85 10.90 -3.98
N VAL A 196 -20.25 10.13 -5.00
CA VAL A 196 -19.54 10.05 -6.27
C VAL A 196 -19.86 11.27 -7.12
N VAL A 197 -18.84 12.08 -7.43
CA VAL A 197 -18.97 13.26 -8.29
C VAL A 197 -18.80 12.86 -9.76
N ARG A 198 -17.78 12.04 -10.05
CA ARG A 198 -17.40 11.67 -11.41
C ARG A 198 -16.66 10.35 -11.42
N VAL A 199 -16.89 9.55 -12.46
CA VAL A 199 -16.15 8.30 -12.70
C VAL A 199 -15.43 8.42 -14.03
N GLU A 200 -14.14 8.12 -14.04
CA GLU A 200 -13.27 8.23 -15.21
C GLU A 200 -12.51 6.93 -15.45
N SER A 201 -12.18 6.67 -16.72
CA SER A 201 -11.39 5.50 -17.09
C SER A 201 -9.89 5.78 -17.24
N ASN A 202 -9.53 7.04 -17.46
CA ASN A 202 -8.15 7.49 -17.56
C ASN A 202 -7.84 8.44 -16.39
N PRO A 203 -6.97 8.05 -15.44
CA PRO A 203 -6.69 8.86 -14.26
C PRO A 203 -5.98 10.18 -14.62
N GLN A 204 -5.28 10.23 -15.75
CA GLN A 204 -4.56 11.43 -16.21
C GLN A 204 -5.47 12.57 -16.66
N LEU A 205 -6.77 12.30 -16.91
CA LEU A 205 -7.75 13.33 -17.28
C LEU A 205 -8.32 14.07 -16.07
N VAL A 206 -8.07 13.56 -14.85
CA VAL A 206 -8.55 14.18 -13.62
C VAL A 206 -7.37 14.86 -12.96
N GLN A 207 -7.41 16.19 -12.92
CA GLN A 207 -6.46 16.98 -12.16
C GLN A 207 -7.23 17.79 -11.11
N ILE A 208 -7.23 17.29 -9.87
CA ILE A 208 -7.93 17.94 -8.74
C ILE A 208 -7.01 18.86 -7.94
N VAL A 209 -5.71 18.57 -7.94
CA VAL A 209 -4.67 19.30 -7.21
C VAL A 209 -3.42 19.45 -8.08
N PRO A 210 -2.50 20.37 -7.73
CA PRO A 210 -1.21 20.46 -8.40
C PRO A 210 -0.43 19.13 -8.30
N PRO A 211 0.39 18.76 -9.30
CA PRO A 211 1.10 17.48 -9.32
C PRO A 211 2.03 17.24 -8.10
N ASN A 212 2.58 18.32 -7.55
CA ASN A 212 3.48 18.28 -6.40
C ASN A 212 2.77 18.30 -5.04
N GLU A 213 1.43 18.34 -5.03
CA GLU A 213 0.67 18.32 -3.77
C GLU A 213 0.78 16.94 -3.12
N VAL A 214 0.96 16.90 -1.80
CA VAL A 214 1.07 15.66 -1.04
C VAL A 214 -0.34 15.11 -0.78
N VAL A 215 -0.54 13.84 -1.10
CA VAL A 215 -1.75 13.06 -0.82
C VAL A 215 -1.44 11.92 0.15
N VAL A 216 -2.47 11.44 0.85
CA VAL A 216 -2.42 10.35 1.84
C VAL A 216 -3.47 9.32 1.51
#